data_AF-A0A399HE99-F1
#
_entry.id   AF-A0A399HE99-F1
#
_cell.length_a   1.000
_cell.length_b   1.000
_cell.length_c   1.000
_cell.angle_alpha   90.00
_cell.angle_beta   90.00
_cell.angle_gamma   90.00
#
_symmetry.space_group_name_H-M   'P 1'
#
loop_
_entity.id
_entity.type
_entity.pdbx_description
1 polymer ?
#
loop_
_entity_poly.entity_id
_entity_poly.type
_entity_poly.pdbx_seq_one_letter_code
_entity_poly.pdbx_strand_id
1 'polypeptide(L)'
;MRLIEIHAEYVAEYVTVKDSIEQYLTETDRGTLRLFDVVEEDEAVRLDIAIDLHGDTARRMGSGTYKTSVVIVSRDDGGGELGASMESGLLHTSVVEDLETAGRPGYPGGSR
;
A
#
# COMPACT_ATOMS: atom_id res chain seq x y z
N MET A 1 -7.34 -13.29 21.98
CA MET A 1 -6.10 -12.49 21.80
C MET A 1 -6.12 -12.06 20.36
N ARG A 2 -6.03 -10.74 20.09
CA ARG A 2 -6.15 -10.20 18.74
C ARG A 2 -4.89 -10.48 17.92
N LEU A 3 -5.02 -10.71 16.61
CA LEU A 3 -3.86 -10.99 15.75
C LEU A 3 -2.90 -9.81 15.72
N ILE A 4 -3.41 -8.56 15.72
CA ILE A 4 -2.58 -7.36 15.83
C ILE A 4 -1.76 -7.36 17.11
N GLU A 5 -2.32 -7.80 18.25
CA GLU A 5 -1.60 -7.82 19.53
C GLU A 5 -0.49 -8.87 19.55
N ILE A 6 -0.70 -10.01 18.90
CA ILE A 6 0.28 -11.10 18.81
C ILE A 6 1.45 -10.70 17.90
N HIS A 7 1.17 -9.98 16.83
CA HIS A 7 2.12 -9.61 15.78
C HIS A 7 2.42 -8.11 15.75
N ALA A 8 2.33 -7.43 16.90
CA ALA A 8 2.40 -5.96 16.97
C ALA A 8 3.70 -5.39 16.36
N GLU A 9 4.84 -6.03 16.58
CA GLU A 9 6.12 -5.62 16.01
C GLU A 9 6.13 -5.78 14.48
N TYR A 10 5.58 -6.87 13.97
CA TYR A 10 5.47 -7.15 12.53
C TYR A 10 4.52 -6.16 11.85
N VAL A 11 3.39 -5.82 12.48
CA VAL A 11 2.45 -4.78 12.01
C VAL A 11 3.09 -3.39 12.05
N ALA A 12 3.88 -3.07 13.07
CA ALA A 12 4.54 -1.77 13.20
C ALA A 12 5.50 -1.50 12.04
N GLU A 13 6.21 -2.52 11.54
CA GLU A 13 7.10 -2.39 10.38
C GLU A 13 6.35 -1.94 9.11
N TYR A 14 5.14 -2.44 8.89
CA TYR A 14 4.29 -1.99 7.77
C TYR A 14 3.83 -0.55 7.93
N VAL A 15 3.65 -0.08 9.17
CA VAL A 15 3.25 1.31 9.43
C VAL A 15 4.38 2.29 9.12
N THR A 16 5.65 1.89 9.24
CA THR A 16 6.79 2.75 8.89
C THR A 16 6.85 3.11 7.40
N VAL A 17 6.21 2.30 6.54
CA VAL A 17 6.13 2.55 5.10
C VAL A 17 5.27 3.78 4.78
N LYS A 18 4.36 4.15 5.67
CA LYS A 18 3.47 5.30 5.49
C LYS A 18 4.25 6.57 5.16
N ASP A 19 5.23 6.92 5.99
CA ASP A 19 6.03 8.13 5.82
C ASP A 19 6.76 8.14 4.47
N SER A 20 7.25 6.98 4.01
CA SER A 20 7.92 6.86 2.72
C SER A 20 6.96 7.09 1.54
N ILE A 21 5.74 6.56 1.61
CA ILE A 21 4.70 6.79 0.60
C ILE A 21 4.26 8.27 0.60
N GLU A 22 4.02 8.87 1.78
CA GLU A 22 3.63 10.27 1.89
C GLU A 22 4.71 11.22 1.36
N GLN A 23 5.98 10.94 1.68
CA GLN A 23 7.11 11.70 1.17
C GLN A 23 7.17 11.61 -0.36
N TYR A 24 7.09 10.40 -0.92
CA TYR A 24 7.10 10.19 -2.37
C TYR A 24 5.97 10.95 -3.09
N LEU A 25 4.75 10.88 -2.55
CA LEU A 25 3.59 11.59 -3.11
C LEU A 25 3.79 13.10 -3.09
N THR A 26 4.37 13.63 -2.01
CA THR A 26 4.70 15.05 -1.85
C THR A 26 5.78 15.50 -2.83
N GLU A 27 6.86 14.72 -2.97
CA GLU A 27 7.98 15.04 -3.86
C GLU A 27 7.60 14.98 -5.35
N THR A 28 6.64 14.12 -5.70
CA THR A 28 6.23 13.88 -7.10
C THR A 28 4.94 14.58 -7.52
N ASP A 29 4.21 15.20 -6.58
CA ASP A 29 2.86 15.80 -6.77
C ASP A 29 1.87 14.85 -7.47
N ARG A 30 1.93 13.55 -7.13
CA ARG A 30 1.10 12.53 -7.79
C ARG A 30 -0.23 12.29 -7.13
N GLY A 31 -0.39 12.72 -5.89
CA GLY A 31 -1.59 12.52 -5.12
C GLY A 31 -1.40 12.86 -3.65
N THR A 32 -2.44 12.59 -2.87
CA THR A 32 -2.44 12.74 -1.41
C THR A 32 -2.88 11.43 -0.80
N LEU A 33 -2.15 10.95 0.21
CA LEU A 33 -2.55 9.77 0.98
C LEU A 33 -3.83 10.09 1.76
N ARG A 34 -4.89 9.34 1.47
CA ARG A 34 -6.22 9.55 2.07
C ARG A 34 -6.50 8.52 3.17
N LEU A 35 -6.09 7.27 2.94
CA LEU A 35 -6.28 6.17 3.87
C LEU A 35 -4.96 5.40 3.97
N PHE A 36 -4.59 5.09 5.21
CA PHE A 36 -3.53 4.15 5.53
C PHE A 36 -3.93 3.54 6.87
N ASP A 37 -4.65 2.43 6.81
CA ASP A 37 -5.32 1.85 7.98
C ASP A 37 -5.05 0.36 8.09
N VAL A 38 -4.75 -0.08 9.30
CA VAL A 38 -4.55 -1.50 9.61
C VAL A 38 -5.86 -2.07 10.13
N VAL A 39 -6.45 -2.98 9.38
CA VAL A 39 -7.74 -3.60 9.68
C VAL A 39 -7.51 -5.04 10.11
N GLU A 40 -8.01 -5.41 11.28
CA GLU A 40 -8.09 -6.81 11.72
C GLU A 40 -9.47 -7.38 11.43
N GLU A 41 -9.51 -8.43 10.61
CA GLU A 41 -10.67 -9.28 10.38
C GLU A 41 -10.48 -10.64 11.08
N ASP A 42 -11.54 -11.46 11.15
CA ASP A 42 -11.57 -12.72 11.90
C ASP A 42 -10.40 -13.70 11.58
N GLU A 43 -9.83 -13.60 10.38
CA GLU A 43 -8.82 -14.53 9.87
C GLU A 43 -7.50 -13.85 9.46
N ALA A 44 -7.43 -12.51 9.44
CA ALA A 44 -6.25 -11.81 8.94
C ALA A 44 -6.13 -10.36 9.43
N VAL A 45 -4.91 -9.86 9.47
CA VAL A 45 -4.59 -8.44 9.58
C VAL A 45 -4.21 -7.93 8.19
N ARG A 46 -4.85 -6.85 7.75
CA ARG A 46 -4.62 -6.22 6.45
C ARG A 46 -4.23 -4.76 6.61
N LEU A 47 -3.50 -4.25 5.63
CA LEU A 47 -3.23 -2.82 5.46
C LEU A 47 -3.97 -2.32 4.24
N ASP A 48 -4.89 -1.37 4.45
CA ASP A 48 -5.63 -0.70 3.40
C ASP A 48 -5.01 0.67 3.11
N ILE A 49 -4.71 0.91 1.83
CA ILE A 49 -4.12 2.15 1.34
C ILE A 49 -5.05 2.76 0.29
N ALA A 50 -5.36 4.04 0.45
CA ALA A 50 -6.04 4.82 -0.58
C ALA A 50 -5.34 6.16 -0.80
N ILE A 51 -5.11 6.50 -2.07
CA ILE A 51 -4.44 7.72 -2.50
C ILE A 51 -5.37 8.44 -3.46
N ASP A 52 -5.71 9.69 -3.17
CA ASP A 52 -6.39 10.56 -4.12
C ASP A 52 -5.36 11.09 -5.12
N LEU A 53 -5.51 10.75 -6.38
CA LEU A 53 -4.55 11.01 -7.44
C LEU A 53 -4.74 12.42 -8.02
N HIS A 54 -3.64 13.08 -8.37
CA HIS A 54 -3.64 14.41 -8.95
C HIS A 54 -3.39 14.39 -10.47
N GLY A 55 -3.91 15.42 -11.15
CA GLY A 55 -3.53 15.80 -12.51
C GLY A 55 -3.54 14.66 -13.54
N ASP A 56 -2.39 14.47 -14.20
CA ASP A 56 -2.23 13.47 -15.25
C ASP A 56 -2.23 12.03 -14.74
N THR A 57 -1.82 11.79 -13.49
CA THR A 57 -1.85 10.45 -12.88
C THR A 57 -3.30 9.95 -12.78
N ALA A 58 -4.21 10.78 -12.28
CA ALA A 58 -5.64 10.47 -12.19
C ALA A 58 -6.27 10.22 -13.58
N ARG A 59 -5.92 11.08 -14.55
CA ARG A 59 -6.41 10.95 -15.93
C ARG A 59 -5.97 9.65 -16.59
N ARG A 60 -4.73 9.22 -16.36
CA ARG A 60 -4.14 8.03 -16.98
C ARG A 60 -4.57 6.73 -16.31
N MET A 61 -4.71 6.72 -14.98
CA MET A 61 -5.34 5.58 -14.30
C MET A 61 -6.83 5.46 -14.63
N GLY A 62 -7.47 6.52 -15.13
CA GLY A 62 -8.92 6.54 -15.35
C GLY A 62 -9.73 6.60 -14.06
N SER A 63 -9.06 6.83 -12.92
CA SER A 63 -9.63 6.93 -11.58
C SER A 63 -8.97 8.08 -10.84
N GLY A 64 -9.76 8.85 -10.09
CA GLY A 64 -9.25 9.87 -9.18
C GLY A 64 -8.68 9.29 -7.88
N THR A 65 -8.82 7.98 -7.66
CA THR A 65 -8.34 7.32 -6.45
C THR A 65 -7.66 6.00 -6.79
N TYR A 66 -6.45 5.80 -6.28
CA TYR A 66 -5.76 4.51 -6.22
C TYR A 66 -6.10 3.82 -4.90
N LYS A 67 -6.37 2.52 -4.94
CA LYS A 67 -6.65 1.71 -3.75
C LYS A 67 -5.92 0.39 -3.85
N THR A 68 -5.30 -0.03 -2.76
CA THR A 68 -4.69 -1.35 -2.64
C THR A 68 -4.82 -1.86 -1.20
N SER A 69 -4.85 -3.17 -1.04
CA SER A 69 -4.98 -3.85 0.23
C SER A 69 -4.00 -5.02 0.29
N VAL A 70 -3.22 -5.12 1.36
CA VAL A 70 -2.22 -6.18 1.54
C VAL A 70 -2.46 -6.92 2.83
N VAL A 71 -2.36 -8.25 2.79
CA VAL A 71 -2.42 -9.10 3.98
C VAL A 71 -1.06 -9.01 4.68
N ILE A 72 -1.06 -8.56 5.94
CA ILE A 72 0.12 -8.47 6.79
C ILE A 72 0.32 -9.80 7.52
N VAL A 73 -0.75 -10.32 8.12
CA VAL A 73 -0.74 -11.62 8.83
C VAL A 73 -2.01 -12.37 8.46
N SER A 74 -1.88 -13.66 8.15
CA SER A 74 -3.01 -14.58 8.06
C SER A 74 -2.96 -15.55 9.24
N ARG A 75 -4.13 -16.02 9.70
CA ARG A 75 -4.22 -17.00 10.79
C ARG A 75 -3.74 -18.40 10.39
N ASP A 76 -3.73 -18.68 9.09
CA ASP A 76 -3.39 -19.99 8.49
C ASP A 76 -1.90 -20.08 8.11
N ASP A 77 -1.27 -18.95 7.75
CA ASP A 77 0.18 -18.83 7.66
C ASP A 77 0.74 -18.85 9.07
N GLY A 78 1.26 -19.99 9.50
CA GLY A 78 1.97 -20.13 10.77
C GLY A 78 3.25 -19.30 10.81
N GLY A 79 3.15 -17.98 10.94
CA GLY A 79 4.26 -17.02 11.01
C GLY A 79 5.13 -16.99 9.75
N GLY A 80 4.94 -15.97 8.91
CA GLY A 80 5.66 -15.81 7.65
C GLY A 80 7.18 -15.99 7.75
N GLU A 81 7.72 -16.87 6.91
CA GLU A 81 9.16 -17.13 6.76
C GLU A 81 9.93 -15.98 6.07
N LEU A 82 9.22 -14.92 5.65
CA LEU A 82 9.80 -13.69 5.11
C LEU A 82 9.72 -12.59 6.18
N GLY A 83 10.81 -11.88 6.41
CA GLY A 83 10.87 -10.85 7.46
C GLY A 83 10.00 -9.64 7.11
N ALA A 84 9.27 -9.09 8.09
CA ALA A 84 8.35 -7.95 7.94
C ALA A 84 8.95 -6.78 7.16
N SER A 85 10.22 -6.45 7.42
CA SER A 85 10.92 -5.34 6.77
C SER A 85 11.15 -5.55 5.27
N MET A 86 11.25 -6.80 4.81
CA MET A 86 11.36 -7.12 3.38
C MET A 86 10.00 -6.96 2.69
N GLU A 87 8.93 -7.46 3.30
CA GLU A 87 7.59 -7.42 2.73
C GLU A 87 7.00 -6.00 2.76
N SER A 88 7.26 -5.24 3.81
CA SER A 88 6.91 -3.81 3.89
C SER A 88 7.68 -2.98 2.85
N GLY A 89 8.95 -3.31 2.59
CA GLY A 89 9.74 -2.72 1.51
C GLY A 89 9.16 -3.02 0.12
N LEU A 90 8.71 -4.25 -0.12
CA LEU A 90 8.07 -4.64 -1.37
C LEU A 90 6.74 -3.91 -1.59
N LEU A 91 5.97 -3.68 -0.52
CA LEU A 91 4.75 -2.86 -0.59
C LEU A 91 5.06 -1.43 -1.05
N HIS A 92 6.05 -0.78 -0.44
CA HIS A 92 6.47 0.57 -0.85
C HIS A 92 6.82 0.59 -2.34
N THR A 93 7.68 -0.34 -2.77
CA THR A 93 8.10 -0.45 -4.17
C THR A 93 6.92 -0.67 -5.09
N SER A 94 6.00 -1.58 -4.76
CA SER A 94 4.81 -1.85 -5.57
C SER A 94 3.93 -0.62 -5.76
N VAL A 95 3.65 0.13 -4.69
CA VAL A 95 2.84 1.37 -4.77
C VAL A 95 3.54 2.42 -5.63
N VAL A 96 4.86 2.59 -5.46
CA VAL A 96 5.64 3.53 -6.26
C VAL A 96 5.63 3.13 -7.74
N GLU A 97 5.85 1.85 -8.06
CA GLU A 97 5.86 1.34 -9.44
C GLU A 97 4.51 1.50 -10.13
N ASP A 98 3.39 1.27 -9.42
CA ASP A 98 2.04 1.49 -9.94
C ASP A 98 1.82 2.96 -10.28
N LEU A 99 2.19 3.86 -9.37
CA LEU A 99 2.08 5.31 -9.56
C LEU A 99 3.00 5.79 -10.70
N GLU A 100 4.21 5.23 -10.83
CA GLU A 100 5.14 5.53 -11.92
C GLU A 100 4.63 5.08 -13.26
N THR A 101 4.08 3.88 -13.31
CA THR A 101 3.50 3.33 -14.53
C THR A 101 2.33 4.18 -15.00
N ALA A 102 1.47 4.62 -14.08
CA ALA A 102 0.41 5.59 -14.38
C ALA A 102 0.96 6.97 -14.80
N GLY A 103 2.09 7.39 -14.25
CA GLY A 103 2.76 8.66 -14.55
C GLY A 103 3.56 8.70 -15.85
N ARG A 104 3.74 7.58 -16.57
CA ARG A 104 4.52 7.53 -17.84
C ARG A 104 3.67 7.87 -19.07
N PRO A 105 4.17 8.73 -19.99
CA PRO A 105 3.46 9.05 -21.23
C PRO A 105 3.44 7.83 -22.17
N GLY A 106 2.25 7.44 -22.65
CA GLY A 106 2.06 6.39 -23.66
C GLY A 106 1.55 5.04 -23.16
N TYR A 107 1.19 4.91 -21.88
CA TYR A 107 0.56 3.69 -21.36
C TYR A 107 -0.92 3.63 -21.76
N PRO A 108 -1.37 2.63 -22.55
CA PRO A 108 -2.80 2.40 -22.73
C PRO A 108 -3.31 1.82 -21.42
N GLY A 109 -4.10 2.60 -20.67
CA GLY A 109 -4.76 2.14 -19.44
C GLY A 109 -5.50 0.84 -19.72
N GLY A 110 -4.90 -0.28 -19.30
CA GLY A 110 -5.45 -1.60 -19.48
C GLY A 110 -6.56 -1.80 -18.48
N SER A 111 -7.80 -1.68 -18.94
CA SER A 111 -8.95 -2.23 -18.23
C SER A 111 -8.68 -3.72 -17.99
N ARG A 112 -8.57 -4.10 -16.71
CA ARG A 112 -8.84 -5.46 -16.23
C ARG A 112 -9.70 -5.36 -14.99
#